data_AF-A0A3M2CV57-F1
#
_entry.id   AF-A0A3M2CV57-F1
#
_cell.length_a   1.000
_cell.length_b   1.000
_cell.length_c   1.000
_cell.angle_alpha   90.00
_cell.angle_beta   90.00
_cell.angle_gamma   90.00
#
_symmetry.space_group_name_H-M   'P 1'
#
loop_
_entity.id
_entity.type
_entity.pdbx_description
1 polymer ?
#
loop_
_entity_poly.entity_id
_entity_poly.type
_entity_poly.pdbx_seq_one_letter_code
_entity_poly.pdbx_strand_id
1 'polypeptide(L)'
;MSKAAVETISGESLSRIVGAVVGLAGFATAVLAGMTTTNPGSVTLGRALICLVAGVLVGRLLGWGGEIAVKEYLERYRKDHPEPEPPAALVRLKQKRDRHEQIVEEMKKSA
;
A
#
# COMPACT_ATOMS: atom_id res chain seq x y z
N MET A 1 10.74 -11.77 12.70
CA MET A 1 11.00 -10.62 11.81
C MET A 1 9.96 -10.39 10.69
N SER A 2 8.88 -11.19 10.59
CA SER A 2 7.99 -11.15 9.40
C SER A 2 6.90 -10.05 9.42
N LYS A 3 6.32 -9.69 10.58
CA LYS A 3 5.18 -8.75 10.60
C LYS A 3 5.56 -7.28 10.28
N ALA A 4 6.65 -6.78 10.84
CA ALA A 4 7.07 -5.38 10.61
C ALA A 4 7.56 -5.14 9.17
N ALA A 5 8.21 -6.13 8.54
CA ALA A 5 8.66 -6.02 7.16
C ALA A 5 7.47 -6.03 6.18
N VAL A 6 6.45 -6.85 6.43
CA VAL A 6 5.22 -6.88 5.61
C VAL A 6 4.41 -5.58 5.74
N GLU A 7 4.34 -5.00 6.94
CA GLU A 7 3.67 -3.69 7.15
C GLU A 7 4.42 -2.55 6.44
N THR A 8 5.75 -2.60 6.42
CA THR A 8 6.59 -1.58 5.76
C THR A 8 6.52 -1.67 4.23
N ILE A 9 6.46 -2.88 3.67
CA ILE A 9 6.29 -3.11 2.22
C ILE A 9 4.88 -2.70 1.77
N SER A 10 3.85 -2.89 2.60
CA SER A 10 2.47 -2.52 2.27
C SER A 10 2.29 -1.01 2.09
N GLY A 11 2.77 -0.19 3.04
CA GLY A 11 2.64 1.27 2.96
C GLY A 11 3.37 1.85 1.73
N GLU A 12 4.64 1.50 1.55
CA GLU A 12 5.41 2.02 0.42
C GLU A 12 4.87 1.59 -0.95
N SER A 13 4.21 0.42 -1.03
CA SER A 13 3.59 -0.06 -2.27
C SER A 13 2.25 0.62 -2.55
N LEU A 14 1.46 0.92 -1.52
CA LEU A 14 0.12 1.47 -1.67
C LEU A 14 0.15 2.92 -2.19
N SER A 15 0.99 3.77 -1.61
CA SER A 15 1.17 5.15 -2.10
C SER A 15 1.70 5.19 -3.53
N ARG A 16 2.60 4.27 -3.89
CA ARG A 16 3.09 4.12 -5.27
C ARG A 16 2.00 3.69 -6.24
N ILE A 17 1.17 2.70 -5.87
CA ILE A 17 0.06 2.21 -6.71
C ILE A 17 -1.02 3.27 -6.87
N VAL A 18 -1.45 3.90 -5.77
CA VAL A 18 -2.46 4.97 -5.81
C VAL A 18 -1.94 6.17 -6.61
N GLY A 19 -0.69 6.57 -6.39
CA GLY A 19 -0.06 7.63 -7.19
C GLY A 19 0.03 7.30 -8.68
N ALA A 20 0.33 6.05 -9.03
CA ALA A 20 0.38 5.59 -10.41
C ALA A 20 -1.00 5.60 -11.08
N VAL A 21 -2.03 5.08 -10.40
CA VAL A 21 -3.40 5.02 -10.93
C VAL A 21 -4.00 6.42 -11.11
N VAL A 22 -3.83 7.30 -10.11
CA VAL A 22 -4.31 8.69 -10.17
C VAL A 22 -3.56 9.48 -11.25
N GLY A 23 -2.23 9.31 -11.35
CA GLY A 23 -1.43 9.93 -12.40
C GLY A 23 -1.83 9.47 -13.80
N LEU A 24 -2.09 8.17 -13.99
CA LEU A 24 -2.53 7.61 -15.28
C LEU A 24 -3.92 8.13 -15.66
N ALA A 25 -4.85 8.20 -14.71
CA ALA A 25 -6.19 8.75 -14.94
C ALA A 25 -6.14 10.25 -15.30
N GLY A 26 -5.32 11.04 -14.61
CA GLY A 26 -5.12 12.46 -14.92
C GLY A 26 -4.47 12.70 -16.28
N PHE A 27 -3.55 11.83 -16.69
CA PHE A 27 -2.96 11.88 -18.04
C PHE A 27 -3.99 11.55 -19.11
N ALA A 28 -4.78 10.48 -18.92
CA ALA A 28 -5.81 10.08 -19.87
C ALA A 28 -6.85 11.18 -20.08
N THR A 29 -7.32 11.83 -19.01
CA THR A 29 -8.29 12.94 -19.12
C THR A 29 -7.69 14.17 -19.81
N ALA A 30 -6.41 14.49 -19.57
CA ALA A 30 -5.72 15.59 -20.24
C ALA A 30 -5.52 15.35 -21.74
N VAL A 31 -5.19 14.12 -22.15
CA VAL A 31 -5.09 13.74 -23.57
C VAL A 31 -6.46 13.86 -24.24
N LEU A 32 -7.52 13.33 -23.61
CA LEU A 32 -8.87 13.39 -24.15
C LEU A 32 -9.37 14.85 -24.26
N ALA A 33 -9.17 15.67 -23.23
CA ALA A 33 -9.53 17.08 -23.27
C ALA A 33 -8.71 17.85 -24.34
N GLY A 34 -7.42 17.54 -24.47
CA GLY A 34 -6.54 18.14 -25.48
C GLY A 34 -6.96 17.82 -26.91
N MET A 35 -7.43 16.60 -27.18
CA MET A 35 -7.94 16.18 -28.49
C MET A 35 -9.22 16.90 -28.91
N THR A 36 -10.03 17.37 -27.96
CA THR A 36 -11.24 18.14 -28.27
C THR A 36 -10.97 19.57 -28.73
N THR A 37 -9.73 20.04 -28.56
CA THR A 37 -9.31 21.36 -29.03
C THR A 37 -8.53 21.25 -30.33
N THR A 38 -8.83 22.08 -31.32
CA THR A 38 -8.17 22.17 -32.65
C THR A 38 -6.74 22.73 -32.56
N ASN A 39 -6.00 22.36 -31.52
CA ASN A 39 -4.63 22.79 -31.29
C ASN A 39 -3.65 21.85 -31.98
N PRO A 40 -2.48 22.36 -32.41
CA PRO A 40 -1.41 21.52 -32.95
C PRO A 40 -0.97 20.48 -31.91
N GLY A 41 -0.78 19.23 -32.36
CA GLY A 41 -0.55 18.07 -31.49
C GLY A 41 0.66 18.20 -30.55
N SER A 42 1.67 18.98 -30.94
CA SER A 42 2.83 19.28 -30.08
C SER A 42 2.48 20.07 -28.82
N VAL A 43 1.55 21.02 -28.91
CA VAL A 43 1.08 21.82 -27.77
C VAL A 43 0.23 20.95 -26.83
N THR A 44 -0.59 20.08 -27.38
CA THR A 44 -1.39 19.11 -26.61
C THR A 44 -0.50 18.14 -25.85
N LEU A 45 0.55 17.61 -26.48
CA LEU A 45 1.48 16.69 -25.84
C LEU A 45 2.22 17.34 -24.67
N GLY A 46 2.66 18.60 -24.84
CA GLY A 46 3.31 19.36 -23.76
C GLY A 46 2.40 19.56 -22.54
N ARG A 47 1.12 19.90 -22.76
CA ARG A 47 0.13 20.04 -21.68
C ARG A 47 -0.18 18.70 -21.01
N ALA A 48 -0.30 17.62 -21.78
CA ALA A 48 -0.54 16.29 -21.25
C ALA A 48 0.59 15.81 -20.33
N LEU A 49 1.87 16.09 -20.69
CA LEU A 49 3.01 15.78 -19.84
C LEU A 49 3.00 16.55 -18.52
N ILE A 50 2.65 17.85 -18.55
CA ILE A 50 2.52 18.66 -17.33
C ILE A 50 1.39 18.11 -16.45
N CYS A 51 0.25 17.74 -17.04
CA CYS A 51 -0.86 17.12 -16.30
C CYS A 51 -0.46 15.77 -15.69
N LEU A 52 0.36 14.96 -16.37
CA LEU A 52 0.88 13.71 -15.82
C LEU A 52 1.77 13.96 -14.61
N VAL A 53 2.72 14.90 -14.71
CA VAL A 53 3.61 15.24 -13.58
C VAL A 53 2.80 15.79 -12.39
N ALA A 54 1.87 16.72 -12.65
CA ALA A 54 1.01 17.27 -11.62
C ALA A 54 0.12 16.20 -10.98
N GLY A 55 -0.49 15.32 -11.78
CA GLY A 55 -1.33 14.22 -11.30
C GLY A 55 -0.55 13.22 -10.45
N VAL A 56 0.69 12.90 -10.84
CA VAL A 56 1.57 12.05 -10.03
C VAL A 56 1.90 12.71 -8.69
N LEU A 57 2.24 14.00 -8.67
CA LEU A 57 2.52 14.73 -7.43
C LEU A 57 1.30 14.78 -6.51
N VAL A 58 0.13 15.10 -7.04
CA VAL A 58 -1.13 15.13 -6.29
C VAL A 58 -1.48 13.73 -5.75
N GLY A 59 -1.38 12.70 -6.58
CA GLY A 59 -1.61 11.32 -6.15
C GLY A 59 -0.65 10.87 -5.05
N ARG A 60 0.61 11.31 -5.09
CA ARG A 60 1.60 11.03 -4.05
C ARG A 60 1.28 11.72 -2.72
N LEU A 61 0.85 12.98 -2.78
CA LEU A 61 0.42 13.73 -1.58
C LEU A 61 -0.84 13.12 -0.97
N LEU A 62 -1.82 12.74 -1.80
CA LEU A 62 -3.05 12.07 -1.34
C LEU A 62 -2.77 10.70 -0.76
N GLY A 63 -1.87 9.91 -1.36
CA GLY A 63 -1.44 8.63 -0.83
C GLY A 63 -0.79 8.77 0.55
N TRP A 64 0.10 9.75 0.70
CA TRP A 64 0.75 10.02 1.99
C TRP A 64 -0.25 10.47 3.06
N GLY A 65 -1.17 11.38 2.72
CA GLY A 65 -2.23 11.80 3.63
C GLY A 65 -3.18 10.65 4.01
N GLY A 66 -3.50 9.78 3.05
CA GLY A 66 -4.32 8.59 3.27
C GLY A 66 -3.67 7.59 4.23
N GLU A 67 -2.36 7.33 4.11
CA GLU A 67 -1.64 6.47 5.04
C GLU A 67 -1.70 6.99 6.48
N ILE A 68 -1.52 8.30 6.67
CA ILE A 68 -1.62 8.93 7.99
C ILE A 68 -3.04 8.77 8.56
N ALA A 69 -4.06 9.10 7.76
CA ALA A 69 -5.45 9.01 8.20
C ALA A 69 -5.87 7.57 8.54
N VAL A 70 -5.46 6.59 7.73
CA VAL A 70 -5.75 5.17 7.96
C VAL A 70 -5.01 4.66 9.21
N LYS A 71 -3.74 5.06 9.39
CA LYS A 71 -2.97 4.67 10.57
C LYS A 71 -3.60 5.21 11.85
N GLU A 72 -4.00 6.47 11.83
CA GLU A 72 -4.67 7.09 12.98
C GLU A 72 -6.04 6.47 13.25
N TYR A 73 -6.81 6.15 12.19
CA TYR A 73 -8.07 5.43 12.33
C TYR A 73 -7.87 4.02 12.92
N LEU A 74 -6.88 3.26 12.43
CA LEU A 74 -6.56 1.92 12.95
C LEU A 74 -6.12 1.97 14.42
N GLU A 75 -5.33 2.98 14.80
CA GLU A 75 -4.85 3.14 16.16
C GLU A 75 -6.00 3.47 17.12
N ARG A 76 -6.92 4.37 16.71
CA ARG A 76 -8.16 4.64 17.46
C ARG A 76 -9.05 3.40 17.53
N TYR A 77 -9.26 2.72 16.41
CA TYR A 77 -10.11 1.53 16.35
C TYR A 77 -9.59 0.40 17.26
N ARG A 78 -8.28 0.15 17.28
CA ARG A 78 -7.65 -0.83 18.18
C ARG A 78 -7.77 -0.44 19.66
N LYS A 79 -7.74 0.86 19.95
CA LYS A 79 -7.94 1.37 21.32
C LYS A 79 -9.38 1.16 21.78
N ASP A 80 -10.35 1.37 20.90
CA ASP A 80 -11.78 1.23 21.22
C ASP A 80 -12.25 -0.23 21.20
N HIS A 81 -11.58 -1.08 20.42
CA HIS A 81 -11.85 -2.51 20.32
C HIS A 81 -10.59 -3.30 20.67
N PRO A 82 -10.21 -3.39 21.96
CA PRO A 82 -9.11 -4.24 22.37
C PRO A 82 -9.39 -5.67 21.90
N GLU A 83 -8.44 -6.26 21.17
CA GLU A 83 -8.60 -7.64 20.68
C GLU A 83 -8.93 -8.53 21.89
N PRO A 84 -10.02 -9.33 21.84
CA PRO A 84 -10.31 -10.27 22.90
C PRO A 84 -9.11 -11.21 23.02
N GLU A 85 -8.65 -11.45 24.26
CA GLU A 85 -7.52 -12.34 24.49
C GLU A 85 -7.75 -13.66 23.73
N PRO A 86 -6.79 -14.09 22.90
CA PRO A 86 -6.97 -15.29 22.11
C PRO A 86 -7.29 -16.45 23.07
N PRO A 87 -8.36 -17.21 22.82
CA PRO A 87 -8.78 -18.26 23.75
C PRO A 87 -7.60 -19.18 24.01
N ALA A 88 -7.38 -19.58 25.26
CA ALA A 88 -6.20 -20.33 25.70
C ALA A 88 -5.88 -21.56 24.82
N ALA A 89 -6.89 -22.14 24.15
CA ALA A 89 -6.74 -23.20 23.16
C ALA A 89 -5.87 -22.79 21.95
N LEU A 90 -6.05 -21.59 21.39
CA LEU A 90 -5.28 -21.09 20.26
C LEU A 90 -3.81 -20.81 20.64
N VAL A 91 -3.55 -20.33 21.85
CA VAL A 91 -2.19 -20.12 22.36
C VAL A 91 -1.44 -21.45 22.46
N ARG A 92 -2.11 -22.51 22.94
CA ARG A 92 -1.53 -23.87 23.03
C ARG A 92 -1.23 -24.45 21.65
N LEU A 93 -2.09 -24.24 20.66
CA LEU A 93 -1.86 -24.69 19.29
C LEU A 93 -0.68 -23.99 18.64
N LYS A 94 -0.56 -22.67 18.85
CA LYS A 94 0.57 -21.88 18.36
C LYS A 94 1.89 -22.36 18.97
N GLN A 95 1.94 -22.56 20.29
CA GLN A 95 3.10 -23.15 20.96
C GLN A 95 3.45 -24.55 20.44
N LYS A 96 2.46 -25.41 20.16
CA LYS A 96 2.71 -26.75 19.59
C LYS A 96 3.33 -26.67 18.20
N ARG A 97 2.82 -25.79 17.34
CA ARG A 97 3.36 -25.58 16.00
C ARG A 97 4.79 -25.06 16.05
N ASP A 98 5.05 -24.06 16.90
CA ASP A 98 6.38 -23.46 17.02
C ASP A 98 7.41 -24.48 17.55
N ARG A 99 7.00 -25.39 18.45
CA ARG A 99 7.86 -26.53 18.86
C ARG A 99 8.11 -27.52 17.73
N HIS A 100 7.09 -27.83 16.93
CA HIS A 100 7.25 -28.73 15.79
C HIS A 100 8.24 -28.19 14.76
N GLU A 101 8.20 -26.88 14.47
CA GLU A 101 9.18 -26.24 13.58
C GLU A 101 10.60 -26.36 14.11
N GLN A 102 10.81 -26.15 15.42
CA GLN A 102 12.12 -26.31 16.05
C GLN A 102 12.66 -27.73 15.92
N ILE A 103 11.83 -28.74 16.15
CA ILE A 103 12.22 -30.15 16.02
C ILE A 103 12.58 -30.50 14.57
N VAL A 104 11.81 -29.99 13.60
CA VAL A 104 12.11 -30.22 12.17
C VAL A 104 13.44 -29.58 11.77
N GLU A 105 13.74 -28.39 12.27
CA GLU A 105 15.02 -27.73 12.04
C GLU A 105 16.20 -28.48 12.71
N GLU A 106 16.01 -29.05 13.90
CA GLU A 106 17.03 -29.89 14.55
C GLU A 106 17.29 -31.19 13.79
N MET A 107 16.21 -31.84 13.30
CA MET A 107 16.34 -33.03 12.46
C MET A 107 17.07 -32.73 11.14
N LYS A 108 16.82 -31.58 10.51
CA LYS A 108 17.53 -31.16 9.29
C LYS A 108 19.01 -30.87 9.53
N LYS A 109 19.40 -30.39 10.72
CA LYS A 109 20.82 -30.11 11.04
C LYS A 109 21.62 -31.36 11.36
N SER A 110 20.94 -32.45 11.70
CA SER A 110 21.54 -33.72 12.12
C SER A 110 21.65 -34.73 10.97
N ALA A 111 21.11 -34.40 9.80
CA ALA A 111 21.15 -35.19 8.56
C ALA A 111 22.16 -34.58 7.57
#